data_AF-A0A7S2T4H3-F1
#
_entry.id   AF-A0A7S2T4H3-F1
#
_cell.length_a   1.000
_cell.length_b   1.000
_cell.length_c   1.000
_cell.angle_alpha   90.00
_cell.angle_beta   90.00
_cell.angle_gamma   90.00
#
_symmetry.space_group_name_H-M   'P 1'
#
loop_
_entity.id
_entity.type
_entity.pdbx_description
1 polymer ?
#
loop_
_entity_poly.entity_id
_entity_poly.type
_entity_poly.pdbx_seq_one_letter_code
_entity_poly.pdbx_strand_id
1 'polypeptide(L)'
;GGQEGETSPSLGAARLKRLPLGGLAVFGATVGTALDLIHGRAGVLTYNPAAGGVALPMGAQTSVWVPALLAAFYACDGGLYLLLCRGDGDGVTRPSEVLVRFAVLGMLLQVSAILYENYVPYKTIRAVLALLACANWLSFDKRLAGKGSKREDRVNSLKSLGLSVFAGVAAPLIECLLIGQLHLWSYPRADTFLAPGSSVGNGIVQHPAFSGFPSWVPMCYVFYHPFLFSLAACLQDRKDGRKDDDEDEGGDGAKA
;
A
#
# COMPACT_ATOMS: atom_id res chain seq x y z
N GLY A 1 0.10 10.55 52.79
CA GLY A 1 -0.03 11.01 51.40
C GLY A 1 0.45 9.90 50.51
N GLY A 2 -0.47 9.25 49.79
CA GLY A 2 -0.12 8.16 48.89
C GLY A 2 0.67 8.68 47.70
N GLN A 3 1.83 8.09 47.45
CA GLN A 3 2.53 8.25 46.17
C GLN A 3 1.69 7.56 45.10
N GLU A 4 1.17 8.36 44.17
CA GLU A 4 0.55 7.89 42.94
C GLU A 4 1.59 7.07 42.16
N GLY A 5 1.28 5.78 41.98
CA GLY A 5 2.07 4.90 41.13
C GLY A 5 1.90 5.31 39.68
N GLU A 6 2.87 6.05 39.15
CA GLU A 6 3.05 6.17 37.71
C GLU A 6 3.23 4.77 37.12
N THR A 7 2.19 4.27 36.48
CA THR A 7 2.25 3.04 35.70
C THR A 7 3.05 3.35 34.44
N SER A 8 4.35 3.00 34.47
CA SER A 8 5.19 2.99 33.27
C SER A 8 4.44 2.31 32.12
N PRO A 9 4.26 2.96 30.97
CA PRO A 9 3.50 2.38 29.88
C PRO A 9 4.12 1.06 29.46
N SER A 10 3.28 0.04 29.24
CA SER A 10 3.75 -1.24 28.70
C SER A 10 4.53 -0.98 27.39
N LEU A 11 5.58 -1.77 27.14
CA LEU A 11 6.43 -1.66 25.94
C LEU A 11 5.61 -1.51 24.64
N GLY A 12 4.44 -2.13 24.56
CA GLY A 12 3.50 -2.00 23.44
C GLY A 12 2.88 -0.60 23.31
N ALA A 13 2.37 -0.02 24.41
CA ALA A 13 1.76 1.31 24.40
C ALA A 13 2.77 2.41 24.03
N ALA A 14 4.02 2.27 24.49
CA ALA A 14 5.11 3.18 24.11
C ALA A 14 5.43 3.10 22.61
N ARG A 15 5.45 1.88 22.02
CA ARG A 15 5.72 1.67 20.60
C ARG A 15 4.61 2.23 19.70
N LEU A 16 3.34 2.06 20.10
CA LEU A 16 2.20 2.63 19.37
C LEU A 16 2.25 4.17 19.32
N LYS A 17 2.58 4.83 20.43
CA LYS A 17 2.69 6.32 20.48
C LYS A 17 3.76 6.87 19.54
N ARG A 18 4.80 6.08 19.23
CA ARG A 18 5.86 6.47 18.30
C ARG A 18 5.47 6.38 16.83
N LEU A 19 4.42 5.65 16.47
CA LEU A 19 4.01 5.50 15.07
C LEU A 19 3.63 6.86 14.44
N PRO A 20 4.07 7.15 13.20
CA PRO A 20 3.74 8.38 12.48
C PRO A 20 2.37 8.29 11.77
N LEU A 21 1.33 7.79 12.48
CA LEU A 21 0.03 7.47 11.88
C LEU A 21 -0.65 8.67 11.20
N GLY A 22 -0.53 9.87 11.78
CA GLY A 22 -1.09 11.09 11.18
C GLY A 22 -0.46 11.42 9.83
N GLY A 23 0.88 11.31 9.72
CA GLY A 23 1.60 11.54 8.46
C GLY A 23 1.24 10.50 7.40
N LEU A 24 1.13 9.23 7.80
CA LEU A 24 0.68 8.15 6.92
C LEU A 24 -0.76 8.38 6.43
N ALA A 25 -1.68 8.71 7.32
CA ALA A 25 -3.07 8.98 7.01
C ALA A 25 -3.22 10.15 6.02
N VAL A 26 -2.51 11.26 6.26
CA VAL A 26 -2.54 12.42 5.35
C VAL A 26 -1.99 12.05 3.98
N PHE A 27 -0.91 11.27 3.90
CA PHE A 27 -0.35 10.83 2.63
C PHE A 27 -1.32 9.91 1.87
N GLY A 28 -2.00 8.99 2.57
CA GLY A 28 -3.05 8.14 1.99
C GLY A 28 -4.23 8.96 1.48
N ALA A 29 -4.72 9.90 2.28
CA ALA A 29 -5.85 10.78 1.93
C ALA A 29 -5.58 11.69 0.72
N THR A 30 -4.31 12.01 0.46
CA THR A 30 -3.93 12.97 -0.58
C THR A 30 -3.29 12.25 -1.77
N VAL A 31 -2.03 11.87 -1.62
CA VAL A 31 -1.25 11.23 -2.69
C VAL A 31 -1.79 9.84 -3.02
N GLY A 32 -2.23 9.08 -2.03
CA GLY A 32 -2.92 7.81 -2.27
C GLY A 32 -4.16 8.01 -3.15
N THR A 33 -4.99 9.02 -2.83
CA THR A 33 -6.17 9.36 -3.65
C THR A 33 -5.77 9.84 -5.05
N ALA A 34 -4.65 10.54 -5.18
CA ALA A 34 -4.14 10.91 -6.51
C ALA A 34 -3.69 9.68 -7.33
N LEU A 35 -3.12 8.65 -6.70
CA LEU A 35 -2.76 7.39 -7.37
C LEU A 35 -4.00 6.60 -7.82
N ASP A 36 -5.10 6.61 -7.06
CA ASP A 36 -6.38 6.00 -7.45
C ASP A 36 -6.90 6.51 -8.81
N LEU A 37 -6.62 7.78 -9.12
CA LEU A 37 -7.02 8.39 -10.40
C LEU A 37 -6.44 7.67 -11.63
N ILE A 38 -5.31 6.96 -11.50
CA ILE A 38 -4.73 6.17 -12.58
C ILE A 38 -5.72 5.08 -13.03
N HIS A 39 -6.30 4.37 -12.07
CA HIS A 39 -7.29 3.31 -12.31
C HIS A 39 -8.67 3.87 -12.60
N GLY A 40 -9.05 4.96 -11.95
CA GLY A 40 -10.30 5.68 -12.24
C GLY A 40 -10.37 6.15 -13.69
N ARG A 41 -9.30 6.78 -14.20
CA ARG A 41 -9.19 7.23 -15.60
C ARG A 41 -9.23 6.08 -16.60
N ALA A 42 -8.56 4.97 -16.27
CA ALA A 42 -8.52 3.79 -17.14
C ALA A 42 -9.81 2.95 -17.10
N GLY A 43 -10.81 3.36 -16.31
CA GLY A 43 -12.07 2.63 -16.15
C GLY A 43 -11.89 1.24 -15.55
N VAL A 44 -10.79 1.01 -14.80
CA VAL A 44 -10.55 -0.25 -14.07
C VAL A 44 -11.71 -0.51 -13.12
N LEU A 45 -12.15 0.54 -12.44
CA LEU A 45 -13.34 0.59 -11.61
C LEU A 45 -14.22 1.76 -12.04
N THR A 46 -15.50 1.71 -11.67
CA THR A 46 -16.46 2.79 -11.92
C THR A 46 -17.16 3.15 -10.62
N TYR A 47 -16.97 4.38 -10.18
CA TYR A 47 -17.56 4.89 -8.93
C TYR A 47 -19.04 5.21 -9.13
N ASN A 48 -19.86 4.87 -8.13
CA ASN A 48 -21.29 5.09 -8.17
C ASN A 48 -21.63 6.53 -7.77
N PRO A 49 -22.18 7.38 -8.66
CA PRO A 49 -22.50 8.77 -8.33
C PRO A 49 -23.50 8.90 -7.18
N ALA A 50 -24.46 7.97 -7.06
CA ALA A 50 -25.45 7.96 -5.98
C ALA A 50 -24.84 7.62 -4.61
N ALA A 51 -23.64 7.03 -4.58
CA ALA A 51 -22.91 6.66 -3.38
C ALA A 51 -21.64 7.51 -3.18
N GLY A 52 -21.59 8.71 -3.77
CA GLY A 52 -20.49 9.66 -3.59
C GLY A 52 -19.36 9.54 -4.61
N GLY A 53 -19.59 8.86 -5.74
CA GLY A 53 -18.70 8.89 -6.90
C GLY A 53 -18.60 10.29 -7.51
N VAL A 54 -17.38 10.67 -7.90
CA VAL A 54 -17.02 11.99 -8.40
C VAL A 54 -16.33 11.83 -9.75
N ALA A 55 -16.92 12.40 -10.79
CA ALA A 55 -16.26 12.55 -12.08
C ALA A 55 -15.33 13.77 -12.06
N LEU A 56 -14.13 13.61 -12.62
CA LEU A 56 -13.11 14.63 -12.72
C LEU A 56 -12.80 14.92 -14.21
N PRO A 57 -12.11 16.04 -14.51
CA PRO A 57 -11.65 16.33 -15.86
C PRO A 57 -10.82 15.19 -16.47
N MET A 58 -10.72 15.16 -17.80
CA MET A 58 -9.95 14.17 -18.56
C MET A 58 -10.40 12.70 -18.35
N GLY A 59 -11.66 12.50 -17.96
CA GLY A 59 -12.25 11.16 -17.79
C GLY A 59 -11.80 10.43 -16.53
N ALA A 60 -11.04 11.09 -15.64
CA ALA A 60 -10.75 10.54 -14.33
C ALA A 60 -12.00 10.49 -13.46
N GLN A 61 -12.03 9.58 -12.50
CA GLN A 61 -13.10 9.46 -11.52
C GLN A 61 -12.51 8.98 -10.20
N THR A 62 -13.14 9.39 -9.11
CA THR A 62 -12.83 8.93 -7.74
C THR A 62 -14.12 8.91 -6.91
N SER A 63 -14.02 8.79 -5.60
CA SER A 63 -15.16 8.95 -4.69
C SER A 63 -14.78 9.74 -3.45
N VAL A 64 -15.77 10.42 -2.85
CA VAL A 64 -15.60 11.14 -1.57
C VAL A 64 -15.11 10.23 -0.43
N TRP A 65 -15.29 8.91 -0.57
CA TRP A 65 -14.85 7.92 0.42
C TRP A 65 -13.38 7.50 0.24
N VAL A 66 -12.81 7.65 -0.97
CA VAL A 66 -11.45 7.20 -1.29
C VAL A 66 -10.40 7.82 -0.36
N PRO A 67 -10.43 9.15 -0.06
CA PRO A 67 -9.49 9.74 0.89
C PRO A 67 -9.50 9.08 2.25
N ALA A 68 -10.69 8.80 2.81
CA ALA A 68 -10.81 8.19 4.13
C ALA A 68 -10.34 6.72 4.13
N LEU A 69 -10.71 5.97 3.09
CA LEU A 69 -10.30 4.57 2.94
C LEU A 69 -8.78 4.44 2.78
N LEU A 70 -8.16 5.29 1.96
CA LEU A 70 -6.71 5.27 1.76
C LEU A 70 -5.94 5.84 2.95
N ALA A 71 -6.49 6.83 3.67
CA ALA A 71 -5.94 7.25 4.95
C ALA A 71 -5.86 6.08 5.94
N ALA A 72 -6.94 5.32 6.06
CA ALA A 72 -7.00 4.13 6.91
C ALA A 72 -6.02 3.05 6.43
N PHE A 73 -5.99 2.74 5.14
CA PHE A 73 -5.07 1.77 4.56
C PHE A 73 -3.60 2.13 4.87
N TYR A 74 -3.18 3.36 4.59
CA TYR A 74 -1.81 3.81 4.81
C TYR A 74 -1.41 3.79 6.29
N ALA A 75 -2.30 4.26 7.17
CA ALA A 75 -2.04 4.29 8.61
C ALA A 75 -1.98 2.88 9.20
N CYS A 76 -2.93 2.01 8.86
CA CYS A 76 -2.97 0.64 9.36
C CYS A 76 -1.79 -0.19 8.83
N ASP A 77 -1.59 -0.20 7.52
CA ASP A 77 -0.61 -1.09 6.90
C ASP A 77 0.83 -0.61 7.13
N GLY A 78 1.07 0.70 6.96
CA GLY A 78 2.36 1.31 7.31
C GLY A 78 2.68 1.18 8.81
N GLY A 79 1.67 1.35 9.68
CA GLY A 79 1.83 1.13 11.13
C GLY A 79 2.15 -0.33 11.47
N LEU A 80 1.47 -1.28 10.83
CA LEU A 80 1.69 -2.72 11.04
C LEU A 80 3.09 -3.14 10.59
N TYR A 81 3.60 -2.58 9.49
CA TYR A 81 4.98 -2.75 9.07
C TYR A 81 5.97 -2.28 10.15
N LEU A 82 5.79 -1.08 10.70
CA LEU A 82 6.68 -0.55 11.75
C LEU A 82 6.63 -1.39 13.03
N LEU A 83 5.47 -1.95 13.37
CA LEU A 83 5.29 -2.78 14.56
C LEU A 83 5.84 -4.20 14.40
N LEU A 84 5.62 -4.83 13.25
CA LEU A 84 5.90 -6.26 13.08
C LEU A 84 7.18 -6.54 12.29
N CYS A 85 7.48 -5.70 11.31
CA CYS A 85 8.44 -6.00 10.25
C CYS A 85 9.72 -5.15 10.32
N ARG A 86 9.66 -3.91 10.81
CA ARG A 86 10.85 -3.06 10.94
C ARG A 86 11.71 -3.54 12.12
N GLY A 87 12.99 -3.77 11.86
CA GLY A 87 13.96 -4.10 12.89
C GLY A 87 14.49 -2.84 13.57
N ASP A 88 14.83 -2.92 14.85
CA ASP A 88 15.37 -1.77 15.59
C ASP A 88 16.76 -1.35 15.06
N GLY A 89 17.48 -2.26 14.40
CA GLY A 89 18.75 -2.01 13.71
C GLY A 89 18.62 -1.61 12.23
N ASP A 90 17.40 -1.43 11.69
CA ASP A 90 17.22 -0.99 10.31
C ASP A 90 17.78 0.45 10.16
N GLY A 91 18.64 0.65 9.15
CA GLY A 91 19.21 1.96 8.83
C GLY A 91 18.18 3.02 8.46
N VAL A 92 18.61 4.28 8.48
CA VAL A 92 17.73 5.42 8.17
C VAL A 92 17.23 5.33 6.73
N THR A 93 15.94 5.63 6.53
CA THR A 93 15.33 5.67 5.21
C THR A 93 15.29 7.10 4.67
N ARG A 94 16.13 7.36 3.66
CA ARG A 94 16.23 8.68 3.03
C ARG A 94 14.98 9.04 2.22
N PRO A 95 14.62 10.34 2.15
CA PRO A 95 13.49 10.80 1.33
C PRO A 95 13.64 10.49 -0.17
N SER A 96 14.88 10.52 -0.68
CA SER A 96 15.18 10.17 -2.08
C SER A 96 14.78 8.73 -2.41
N GLU A 97 14.97 7.79 -1.48
CA GLU A 97 14.58 6.41 -1.71
C GLU A 97 13.06 6.23 -1.67
N VAL A 98 12.35 7.00 -0.83
CA VAL A 98 10.88 7.04 -0.83
C VAL A 98 10.38 7.52 -2.18
N LEU A 99 11.00 8.56 -2.75
CA LEU A 99 10.64 9.11 -4.05
C LEU A 99 10.86 8.10 -5.20
N VAL A 100 11.98 7.37 -5.19
CA VAL A 100 12.24 6.32 -6.19
C VAL A 100 11.16 5.24 -6.12
N ARG A 101 10.84 4.76 -4.91
CA ARG A 101 9.82 3.71 -4.73
C ARG A 101 8.42 4.22 -5.07
N PHE A 102 8.14 5.51 -4.81
CA PHE A 102 6.90 6.16 -5.25
C PHE A 102 6.78 6.21 -6.78
N ALA A 103 7.85 6.57 -7.48
CA ALA A 103 7.88 6.58 -8.94
C ALA A 103 7.66 5.18 -9.52
N VAL A 104 8.28 4.16 -8.93
CA VAL A 104 8.06 2.75 -9.32
C VAL A 104 6.61 2.34 -9.07
N LEU A 105 6.02 2.68 -7.93
CA LEU A 105 4.60 2.42 -7.65
C LEU A 105 3.69 3.04 -8.72
N GLY A 106 3.89 4.33 -9.03
CA GLY A 106 3.12 5.01 -10.08
C GLY A 106 3.28 4.33 -11.44
N MET A 107 4.49 3.93 -11.80
CA MET A 107 4.76 3.18 -13.03
C MET A 107 4.04 1.82 -13.06
N LEU A 108 4.07 1.06 -11.98
CA LEU A 108 3.40 -0.25 -11.90
C LEU A 108 1.87 -0.14 -11.98
N LEU A 109 1.28 0.86 -11.30
CA LEU A 109 -0.14 1.17 -11.42
C LEU A 109 -0.49 1.58 -12.86
N GLN A 110 0.34 2.40 -13.49
CA GLN A 110 0.14 2.79 -14.89
C GLN A 110 0.25 1.60 -15.86
N VAL A 111 1.19 0.66 -15.64
CA VAL A 111 1.30 -0.58 -16.42
C VAL A 111 0.02 -1.40 -16.29
N SER A 112 -0.49 -1.59 -15.07
CA SER A 112 -1.74 -2.33 -14.87
C SER A 112 -2.94 -1.67 -15.57
N ALA A 113 -3.02 -0.33 -15.54
CA ALA A 113 -4.04 0.45 -16.21
C ALA A 113 -3.97 0.30 -17.73
N ILE A 114 -2.78 0.40 -18.32
CA ILE A 114 -2.56 0.27 -19.78
C ILE A 114 -2.94 -1.14 -20.24
N LEU A 115 -2.49 -2.18 -19.54
CA LEU A 115 -2.83 -3.55 -19.89
C LEU A 115 -4.35 -3.79 -19.84
N TYR A 116 -5.02 -3.21 -18.83
CA TYR A 116 -6.47 -3.26 -18.72
C TYR A 116 -7.14 -2.51 -19.89
N GLU A 117 -6.83 -1.23 -20.12
CA GLU A 117 -7.38 -0.40 -21.21
C GLU A 117 -7.25 -1.07 -22.58
N ASN A 118 -6.15 -1.80 -22.81
CA ASN A 118 -5.89 -2.48 -24.07
C ASN A 118 -6.48 -3.90 -24.16
N TYR A 119 -7.39 -4.27 -23.25
CA TYR A 119 -8.09 -5.56 -23.26
C TYR A 119 -7.14 -6.77 -23.27
N VAL A 120 -5.97 -6.64 -22.64
CA VAL A 120 -5.02 -7.76 -22.52
C VAL A 120 -5.69 -8.89 -21.71
N PRO A 121 -5.57 -10.16 -22.12
CA PRO A 121 -6.18 -11.27 -21.39
C PRO A 121 -5.73 -11.33 -19.92
N TYR A 122 -6.65 -11.55 -18.98
CA TYR A 122 -6.35 -11.51 -17.54
C TYR A 122 -5.26 -12.48 -17.10
N LYS A 123 -5.15 -13.66 -17.73
CA LYS A 123 -4.04 -14.59 -17.48
C LYS A 123 -2.67 -13.94 -17.73
N THR A 124 -2.58 -13.12 -18.78
CA THR A 124 -1.35 -12.40 -19.16
C THR A 124 -1.11 -11.24 -18.21
N ILE A 125 -2.14 -10.43 -17.91
CA ILE A 125 -2.01 -9.31 -16.96
C ILE A 125 -1.52 -9.84 -15.61
N ARG A 126 -2.15 -10.89 -15.08
CA ARG A 126 -1.79 -11.50 -13.80
C ARG A 126 -0.35 -12.02 -13.80
N ALA A 127 0.09 -12.71 -14.86
CA ALA A 127 1.46 -13.22 -14.95
C ALA A 127 2.50 -12.08 -14.96
N VAL A 128 2.27 -11.04 -15.77
CA VAL A 128 3.16 -9.87 -15.86
C VAL A 128 3.20 -9.12 -14.53
N LEU A 129 2.04 -8.79 -13.95
CA LEU A 129 1.97 -8.04 -12.70
C LEU A 129 2.51 -8.84 -11.51
N ALA A 130 2.35 -10.17 -11.48
CA ALA A 130 2.96 -11.01 -10.45
C ALA A 130 4.49 -11.00 -10.55
N LEU A 131 5.05 -11.11 -11.76
CA LEU A 131 6.49 -11.01 -11.97
C LEU A 131 7.02 -9.64 -11.53
N LEU A 132 6.33 -8.56 -11.93
CA LEU A 132 6.69 -7.20 -11.53
C LEU A 132 6.54 -6.98 -10.02
N ALA A 133 5.58 -7.63 -9.35
CA ALA A 133 5.39 -7.53 -7.90
C ALA A 133 6.58 -8.15 -7.17
N CYS A 134 6.99 -9.35 -7.61
CA CYS A 134 8.19 -10.01 -7.10
C CYS A 134 9.44 -9.16 -7.35
N ALA A 135 9.60 -8.63 -8.57
CA ALA A 135 10.75 -7.79 -8.91
C ALA A 135 10.78 -6.50 -8.07
N ASN A 136 9.65 -5.83 -7.91
CA ASN A 136 9.52 -4.61 -7.10
C ASN A 136 9.90 -4.88 -5.64
N TRP A 137 9.36 -5.94 -5.05
CA TRP A 137 9.64 -6.30 -3.67
C TRP A 137 11.12 -6.68 -3.47
N LEU A 138 11.66 -7.56 -4.32
CA LEU A 138 13.06 -8.00 -4.24
C LEU A 138 14.06 -6.86 -4.46
N SER A 139 13.73 -5.90 -5.34
CA SER A 139 14.63 -4.78 -5.66
C SER A 139 14.82 -3.81 -4.50
N PHE A 140 13.86 -3.73 -3.58
CA PHE A 140 13.84 -2.72 -2.53
C PHE A 140 13.99 -3.27 -1.11
N ASP A 141 14.05 -4.59 -0.93
CA ASP A 141 14.35 -5.18 0.37
C ASP A 141 15.86 -5.15 0.67
N LYS A 142 16.28 -4.09 1.36
CA LYS A 142 17.69 -3.87 1.77
C LYS A 142 18.26 -5.05 2.56
N ARG A 143 17.42 -5.77 3.31
CA ARG A 143 17.80 -6.89 4.18
C ARG A 143 18.25 -8.13 3.41
N LEU A 144 17.81 -8.26 2.16
CA LEU A 144 18.21 -9.34 1.26
C LEU A 144 19.43 -8.96 0.40
N ALA A 145 19.65 -7.66 0.15
CA ALA A 145 20.76 -7.17 -0.67
C ALA A 145 22.12 -7.16 0.06
N GLY A 146 22.14 -7.21 1.40
CA GLY A 146 23.37 -7.18 2.20
C GLY A 146 24.17 -8.49 2.15
N LYS A 147 25.46 -8.40 1.80
CA LYS A 147 26.42 -9.53 1.96
C LYS A 147 26.53 -9.86 3.46
N GLY A 148 25.93 -10.98 3.87
CA GLY A 148 25.94 -11.43 5.28
C GLY A 148 24.63 -11.25 6.07
N SER A 149 23.47 -11.20 5.38
CA SER A 149 22.13 -11.09 5.98
C SER A 149 21.98 -11.94 7.26
N LYS A 150 21.76 -11.27 8.39
CA LYS A 150 21.58 -11.93 9.69
C LYS A 150 20.29 -12.74 9.67
N ARG A 151 20.15 -13.71 10.58
CA ARG A 151 18.90 -14.47 10.72
C ARG A 151 17.69 -13.54 10.95
N GLU A 152 17.89 -12.48 11.72
CA GLU A 152 16.86 -11.48 12.02
C GLU A 152 16.40 -10.72 10.77
N ASP A 153 17.34 -10.31 9.91
CA ASP A 153 17.05 -9.64 8.64
C ASP A 153 16.13 -10.50 7.77
N ARG A 154 16.45 -11.80 7.62
CA ARG A 154 15.61 -12.74 6.88
C ARG A 154 14.22 -12.91 7.48
N VAL A 155 14.11 -12.95 8.81
CA VAL A 155 12.81 -13.04 9.50
C VAL A 155 11.98 -11.79 9.22
N ASN A 156 12.58 -10.60 9.34
CA ASN A 156 11.89 -9.34 9.12
C ASN A 156 11.50 -9.13 7.65
N SER A 157 12.34 -9.56 6.70
CA SER A 157 12.00 -9.68 5.28
C SER A 157 10.78 -10.57 5.07
N LEU A 158 10.77 -11.80 5.60
CA LEU A 158 9.64 -12.73 5.48
C LEU A 158 8.36 -12.17 6.11
N LYS A 159 8.44 -11.48 7.24
CA LYS A 159 7.28 -10.79 7.82
C LYS A 159 6.75 -9.70 6.90
N SER A 160 7.62 -8.90 6.29
CA SER A 160 7.20 -7.85 5.36
C SER A 160 6.60 -8.41 4.07
N LEU A 161 7.11 -9.55 3.57
CA LEU A 161 6.50 -10.28 2.48
C LEU A 161 5.14 -10.85 2.89
N GLY A 162 5.06 -11.46 4.07
CA GLY A 162 3.82 -12.01 4.63
C GLY A 162 2.75 -10.95 4.79
N LEU A 163 3.11 -9.77 5.30
CA LEU A 163 2.24 -8.60 5.37
C LEU A 163 1.79 -8.17 3.97
N SER A 164 2.70 -8.17 2.99
CA SER A 164 2.37 -7.80 1.62
C SER A 164 1.34 -8.74 0.98
N VAL A 165 1.53 -10.05 1.15
CA VAL A 165 0.59 -11.07 0.68
C VAL A 165 -0.73 -10.99 1.43
N PHE A 166 -0.69 -10.77 2.74
CA PHE A 166 -1.89 -10.58 3.56
C PHE A 166 -2.73 -9.40 3.05
N ALA A 167 -2.13 -8.22 2.86
CA ALA A 167 -2.82 -7.06 2.31
C ALA A 167 -3.34 -7.31 0.88
N GLY A 168 -2.56 -8.02 0.05
CA GLY A 168 -2.98 -8.47 -1.28
C GLY A 168 -4.23 -9.36 -1.29
N VAL A 169 -4.57 -10.00 -0.18
CA VAL A 169 -5.81 -10.77 -0.02
C VAL A 169 -6.88 -9.97 0.72
N ALA A 170 -6.52 -9.39 1.88
CA ALA A 170 -7.46 -8.71 2.77
C ALA A 170 -8.09 -7.49 2.10
N ALA A 171 -7.32 -6.67 1.39
CA ALA A 171 -7.86 -5.46 0.79
C ALA A 171 -8.87 -5.77 -0.34
N PRO A 172 -8.60 -6.66 -1.31
CA PRO A 172 -9.63 -7.07 -2.28
C PRO A 172 -10.88 -7.70 -1.65
N LEU A 173 -10.73 -8.45 -0.54
CA LEU A 173 -11.89 -8.97 0.20
C LEU A 173 -12.73 -7.84 0.80
N ILE A 174 -12.09 -6.84 1.41
CA ILE A 174 -12.77 -5.65 1.94
C ILE A 174 -13.44 -4.89 0.80
N GLU A 175 -12.78 -4.72 -0.35
CA GLU A 175 -13.40 -4.10 -1.52
C GLU A 175 -14.67 -4.82 -1.94
N CYS A 176 -14.67 -6.16 -1.97
CA CYS A 176 -15.86 -6.93 -2.34
C CYS A 176 -17.03 -6.69 -1.39
N LEU A 177 -16.75 -6.49 -0.10
CA LEU A 177 -17.77 -6.12 0.88
C LEU A 177 -18.27 -4.69 0.64
N LEU A 178 -17.37 -3.74 0.36
CA LEU A 178 -17.74 -2.34 0.09
C LEU A 178 -18.57 -2.21 -1.19
N ILE A 179 -18.24 -2.96 -2.24
CA ILE A 179 -19.03 -3.01 -3.47
C ILE A 179 -20.37 -3.72 -3.23
N GLY A 180 -20.35 -4.87 -2.54
CA GLY A 180 -21.55 -5.69 -2.31
C GLY A 180 -22.57 -5.04 -1.40
N GLN A 181 -22.13 -4.39 -0.31
CA GLN A 181 -23.01 -3.84 0.73
C GLN A 181 -23.27 -2.35 0.55
N LEU A 182 -22.26 -1.58 0.14
CA LEU A 182 -22.34 -0.11 0.09
C LEU A 182 -22.42 0.43 -1.33
N HIS A 183 -22.21 -0.43 -2.35
CA HIS A 183 -22.28 -0.07 -3.77
C HIS A 183 -21.47 1.18 -4.14
N LEU A 184 -20.33 1.37 -3.46
CA LEU A 184 -19.50 2.58 -3.61
C LEU A 184 -18.87 2.67 -5.01
N TRP A 185 -18.47 1.53 -5.58
CA TRP A 185 -17.99 1.39 -6.95
C TRP A 185 -18.32 -0.01 -7.48
N SER A 186 -17.94 -0.29 -8.72
CA SER A 186 -17.95 -1.63 -9.29
C SER A 186 -16.74 -1.85 -10.20
N TYR A 187 -16.38 -3.11 -10.44
CA TYR A 187 -15.41 -3.50 -11.45
C TYR A 187 -16.15 -3.90 -12.73
N PRO A 188 -16.11 -3.08 -13.82
CA PRO A 188 -16.90 -3.35 -15.03
C PRO A 188 -16.53 -4.66 -15.72
N ARG A 189 -15.29 -5.13 -15.51
CA ARG A 189 -14.79 -6.39 -16.05
C ARG A 189 -14.07 -7.22 -14.98
N ALA A 190 -14.83 -7.69 -14.00
CA ALA A 190 -14.33 -8.67 -13.04
C ALA A 190 -14.29 -10.08 -13.63
N ASP A 191 -13.26 -10.87 -13.28
CA ASP A 191 -13.11 -12.29 -13.65
C ASP A 191 -12.99 -13.22 -12.43
N THR A 192 -12.91 -12.68 -11.22
CA THR A 192 -12.91 -13.44 -9.95
C THR A 192 -14.10 -13.03 -9.11
N PHE A 193 -14.83 -14.00 -8.55
CA PHE A 193 -16.01 -13.79 -7.70
C PHE A 193 -15.89 -14.62 -6.41
N LEU A 194 -16.29 -14.06 -5.27
CA LEU A 194 -16.15 -14.71 -3.96
C LEU A 194 -17.23 -15.75 -3.62
N ALA A 195 -18.28 -15.88 -4.43
CA ALA A 195 -19.35 -16.87 -4.25
C ALA A 195 -19.34 -17.95 -5.36
N PRO A 196 -19.23 -19.26 -5.02
CA PRO A 196 -19.33 -20.34 -5.99
C PRO A 196 -20.72 -20.33 -6.64
N GLY A 197 -20.79 -20.28 -7.98
CA GLY A 197 -22.04 -20.35 -8.73
C GLY A 197 -22.45 -19.08 -9.48
N SER A 198 -21.66 -18.00 -9.44
CA SER A 198 -21.91 -16.79 -10.23
C SER A 198 -20.88 -16.62 -11.34
N SER A 199 -20.98 -17.48 -12.35
CA SER A 199 -20.41 -17.23 -13.68
C SER A 199 -21.43 -17.64 -14.74
N VAL A 200 -22.08 -16.67 -15.37
CA VAL A 200 -22.72 -16.82 -16.69
C VAL A 200 -22.44 -15.53 -17.46
N GLY A 201 -22.01 -15.67 -18.71
CA GLY A 201 -21.64 -14.57 -19.57
C GLY A 201 -22.72 -13.48 -19.74
N ASN A 202 -22.26 -12.31 -20.17
CA ASN A 202 -23.02 -11.17 -20.72
C ASN A 202 -24.28 -10.65 -20.00
N GLY A 203 -24.61 -11.07 -18.78
CA GLY A 203 -25.69 -10.49 -17.99
C GLY A 203 -25.59 -10.88 -16.51
N ILE A 204 -25.15 -9.94 -15.67
CA ILE A 204 -24.80 -10.22 -14.27
C ILE A 204 -26.06 -10.15 -13.38
N VAL A 205 -26.36 -11.25 -12.67
CA VAL A 205 -27.04 -11.19 -11.37
C VAL A 205 -25.93 -11.18 -10.32
N GLN A 206 -25.71 -10.02 -9.68
CA GLN A 206 -24.78 -9.90 -8.57
C GLN A 206 -25.35 -10.68 -7.38
N HIS A 207 -24.54 -11.52 -6.73
CA HIS A 207 -24.94 -12.01 -5.41
C HIS A 207 -25.01 -10.79 -4.47
N PRO A 208 -26.12 -10.57 -3.74
CA PRO A 208 -26.34 -9.33 -3.00
C PRO A 208 -25.30 -9.06 -1.91
N ALA A 209 -24.50 -10.07 -1.54
CA ALA A 209 -23.48 -9.93 -0.50
C ALA A 209 -22.03 -9.76 -1.00
N PHE A 210 -21.68 -10.21 -2.21
CA PHE A 210 -20.29 -10.28 -2.67
C PHE A 210 -20.18 -9.97 -4.15
N SER A 211 -19.35 -8.98 -4.48
CA SER A 211 -18.99 -8.66 -5.87
C SER A 211 -17.72 -9.38 -6.30
N GLY A 212 -17.40 -9.24 -7.59
CA GLY A 212 -16.13 -9.69 -8.14
C GLY A 212 -15.11 -8.55 -8.30
N PHE A 213 -13.87 -8.94 -8.56
CA PHE A 213 -12.75 -8.05 -8.92
C PHE A 213 -11.88 -8.72 -9.99
N PRO A 214 -11.07 -7.94 -10.74
CA PRO A 214 -10.07 -8.50 -11.63
C PRO A 214 -8.99 -9.28 -10.86
N SER A 215 -8.68 -10.49 -11.29
CA SER A 215 -7.78 -11.47 -10.63
C SER A 215 -6.36 -10.97 -10.38
N TRP A 216 -5.99 -9.83 -10.97
CA TRP A 216 -4.70 -9.17 -10.84
C TRP A 216 -4.69 -7.99 -9.85
N VAL A 217 -5.85 -7.52 -9.37
CA VAL A 217 -5.95 -6.46 -8.34
C VAL A 217 -5.13 -6.77 -7.08
N PRO A 218 -5.06 -8.03 -6.57
CA PRO A 218 -4.15 -8.37 -5.46
C PRO A 218 -2.71 -7.89 -5.65
N MET A 219 -2.19 -7.93 -6.89
CA MET A 219 -0.82 -7.49 -7.18
C MET A 219 -0.65 -5.98 -7.00
N CYS A 220 -1.70 -5.19 -7.22
CA CYS A 220 -1.66 -3.76 -7.02
C CYS A 220 -1.40 -3.41 -5.55
N TYR A 221 -2.06 -4.09 -4.62
CA TYR A 221 -1.78 -3.95 -3.19
C TYR A 221 -0.35 -4.37 -2.83
N VAL A 222 0.17 -5.44 -3.44
CA VAL A 222 1.57 -5.83 -3.24
C VAL A 222 2.53 -4.74 -3.75
N PHE A 223 2.22 -4.06 -4.86
CA PHE A 223 3.04 -2.96 -5.39
C PHE A 223 3.21 -1.80 -4.41
N TYR A 224 2.21 -1.51 -3.59
CA TYR A 224 2.26 -0.40 -2.63
C TYR A 224 3.37 -0.57 -1.59
N HIS A 225 3.68 -1.80 -1.17
CA HIS A 225 4.43 -2.02 0.05
C HIS A 225 5.88 -1.50 0.03
N PRO A 226 6.71 -1.69 -1.02
CA PRO A 226 8.03 -1.07 -1.03
C PRO A 226 7.99 0.44 -0.81
N PHE A 227 7.04 1.12 -1.46
CA PHE A 227 6.82 2.55 -1.27
C PHE A 227 6.30 2.86 0.15
N LEU A 228 5.18 2.27 0.55
CA LEU A 228 4.50 2.55 1.82
C LEU A 228 5.39 2.24 3.03
N PHE A 229 6.12 1.12 3.00
CA PHE A 229 7.06 0.75 4.06
C PHE A 229 8.21 1.74 4.15
N SER A 230 8.74 2.20 3.02
CA SER A 230 9.77 3.23 3.01
C SER A 230 9.27 4.60 3.48
N LEU A 231 8.02 4.96 3.16
CA LEU A 231 7.38 6.17 3.66
C LEU A 231 7.20 6.09 5.18
N ALA A 232 6.66 4.98 5.68
CA ALA A 232 6.47 4.74 7.11
C ALA A 232 7.79 4.81 7.87
N ALA A 233 8.82 4.17 7.34
CA ALA A 233 10.19 4.22 7.85
C ALA A 233 10.73 5.66 7.92
N CYS A 234 10.66 6.40 6.81
CA CYS A 234 11.17 7.76 6.70
C CYS A 234 10.44 8.72 7.65
N LEU A 235 9.12 8.60 7.78
CA LEU A 235 8.32 9.41 8.72
C LEU A 235 8.65 9.06 10.18
N GLN A 236 8.90 7.79 10.50
CA GLN A 236 9.33 7.39 11.83
C GLN A 236 10.72 7.93 12.13
N ASP A 237 11.69 7.77 11.23
CA ASP A 237 13.06 8.26 11.41
C ASP A 237 13.09 9.77 11.64
N ARG A 238 12.30 10.54 10.88
CA ARG A 238 12.14 11.99 11.09
C ARG A 238 11.52 12.33 12.43
N LYS A 239 10.48 11.60 12.86
CA LYS A 239 9.83 11.81 14.16
C LYS A 239 10.74 11.46 15.33
N ASP A 240 11.57 10.44 15.19
CA ASP A 240 12.55 10.01 16.18
C ASP A 240 13.87 10.82 16.11
N GLY A 241 14.02 11.72 15.12
CA GLY A 241 15.19 12.58 14.97
C GLY A 241 16.46 11.85 14.49
N ARG A 242 16.31 10.68 13.86
CA ARG A 242 17.44 9.91 13.30
C ARG A 242 17.99 10.62 12.06
N LYS A 243 19.32 10.74 11.97
CA LYS A 243 20.03 11.31 10.83
C LYS A 243 20.83 10.23 10.11
N ASP A 244 21.15 10.49 8.85
CA ASP A 244 22.06 9.64 8.08
C ASP A 244 23.49 10.04 8.44
N ASP A 245 24.31 9.09 8.90
CA ASP A 245 25.68 9.37 9.39
C ASP A 245 26.61 9.87 8.26
N ASP A 246 26.22 9.65 6.99
CA ASP A 246 26.95 10.08 5.79
C ASP A 246 26.87 11.61 5.51
N GLU A 247 26.01 12.38 6.20
CA GLU A 247 25.93 13.84 6.03
C GLU A 247 26.98 14.61 6.85
N ASP A 248 27.59 14.00 7.88
CA ASP A 248 28.54 14.68 8.78
C ASP A 248 30.01 14.63 8.31
N GLU A 249 30.38 13.77 7.35
CA GLU A 249 31.77 13.69 6.86
C GLU A 249 32.16 14.77 5.82
N GLY A 250 31.22 15.60 5.37
CA GLY A 250 31.46 16.62 4.34
C GLY A 250 31.90 18.00 4.85
N GLY A 251 31.97 18.21 6.17
CA GLY A 251 31.92 19.55 6.77
C GLY A 251 33.22 20.14 7.34
N ASP A 252 34.29 19.36 7.58
CA ASP A 252 35.41 19.82 8.44
C ASP A 252 36.80 19.77 7.77
N GLY A 253 36.84 19.94 6.45
CA GLY A 253 38.07 19.81 5.65
C GLY A 253 38.64 21.10 5.04
N ALA A 254 38.25 22.30 5.51
CA ALA A 254 38.72 23.55 4.92
C ALA A 254 39.04 24.63 5.96
N LYS A 255 40.05 24.37 6.79
CA LYS A 255 40.89 25.42 7.39
C LYS A 255 42.35 24.98 7.40
N ALA A 256 43.09 25.42 6.38
CA ALA A 256 44.54 25.62 6.43
C ALA A 256 44.86 26.82 5.54
#